data_AF-A0A5C8TE09-F1
#
_entry.id   AF-A0A5C8TE09-F1
#
_cell.length_a   1.000
_cell.length_b   1.000
_cell.length_c   1.000
_cell.angle_alpha   90.00
_cell.angle_beta   90.00
_cell.angle_gamma   90.00
#
_symmetry.space_group_name_H-M   'P 1'
#
loop_
_entity.id
_entity.type
_entity.pdbx_description
1 polymer ?
#
loop_
_entity_poly.entity_id
_entity_poly.type
_entity_poly.pdbx_seq_one_letter_code
_entity_poly.pdbx_strand_id
1 'polypeptide(L)'
;MASNPTVSDLLKSKEVTDAQVSAVVDAVLANPRTGPFELASGWIVDLTATVRADRHASAVLKEPTAKAGSKRAAVKSAILLAHPVKA
;
A
#
# COMPACT_ATOMS: atom_id res chain seq x y z
N MET A 1 10.12 0.74 22.33
CA MET A 1 9.39 1.63 21.42
C MET A 1 8.93 0.76 20.26
N ALA A 2 7.62 0.53 20.12
CA ALA A 2 7.09 -0.43 19.16
C ALA A 2 7.36 0.07 17.73
N SER A 3 8.43 -0.44 17.13
CA SER A 3 8.75 -0.20 15.72
C SER A 3 7.78 -1.04 14.90
N ASN A 4 6.59 -0.48 14.60
CA ASN A 4 5.70 -1.06 13.62
C ASN A 4 6.43 -1.07 12.28
N PRO A 5 6.87 -2.24 11.78
CA PRO A 5 7.65 -2.31 10.56
C PRO A 5 6.83 -1.74 9.42
N THR A 6 7.47 -1.01 8.50
CA THR A 6 6.80 -0.62 7.26
C THR A 6 6.73 -1.80 6.31
N VAL A 7 5.87 -1.73 5.28
CA VAL A 7 5.89 -2.72 4.19
C VAL A 7 7.29 -2.80 3.55
N SER A 8 8.02 -1.68 3.48
CA SER A 8 9.42 -1.67 3.04
C SER A 8 10.34 -2.48 3.95
N ASP A 9 10.13 -2.43 5.26
CA ASP A 9 10.88 -3.23 6.22
C ASP A 9 10.52 -4.72 6.13
N LEU A 10 9.25 -5.04 5.92
CA LEU A 10 8.80 -6.43 5.67
C LEU A 10 9.38 -6.98 4.36
N LEU A 11 9.48 -6.15 3.33
CA LEU A 11 10.12 -6.51 2.06
C LEU A 11 11.62 -6.80 2.27
N LYS A 12 12.31 -5.97 3.06
CA LYS A 12 13.72 -6.20 3.44
C LYS A 12 13.91 -7.47 4.26
N SER A 13 12.98 -7.75 5.19
CA SER A 13 12.95 -8.97 5.99
C SER A 13 12.47 -10.21 5.22
N LYS A 14 12.09 -10.06 3.94
CA LYS A 14 11.51 -11.12 3.09
C LYS A 14 10.20 -11.73 3.63
N GLU A 15 9.54 -11.02 4.53
CA GLU A 15 8.19 -11.36 5.03
C GLU A 15 7.12 -11.08 3.96
N VAL A 16 7.38 -10.09 3.10
CA VAL A 16 6.54 -9.73 1.96
C VAL A 16 7.38 -9.76 0.69
N THR A 17 6.78 -10.12 -0.44
CA THR A 17 7.45 -10.14 -1.75
C THR A 17 7.03 -8.95 -2.61
N ASP A 18 7.88 -8.52 -3.55
CA ASP A 18 7.52 -7.44 -4.50
C ASP A 18 6.30 -7.83 -5.35
N ALA A 19 6.12 -9.12 -5.64
CA ALA A 19 4.93 -9.65 -6.30
C ALA A 19 3.65 -9.38 -5.50
N GLN A 20 3.68 -9.57 -4.17
CA GLN A 20 2.55 -9.22 -3.32
C GLN A 20 2.33 -7.72 -3.26
N VAL A 21 3.39 -6.91 -3.15
CA VAL A 21 3.25 -5.45 -3.20
C VAL A 21 2.60 -5.02 -4.52
N SER A 22 3.00 -5.61 -5.65
CA SER A 22 2.37 -5.34 -6.94
C SER A 22 0.89 -5.74 -6.93
N ALA A 23 0.56 -6.94 -6.45
CA ALA A 23 -0.83 -7.41 -6.40
C ALA A 23 -1.72 -6.49 -5.55
N VAL A 24 -1.20 -6.01 -4.42
CA VAL A 24 -1.88 -5.03 -3.55
C VAL A 24 -2.08 -3.71 -4.28
N VAL A 25 -1.05 -3.19 -4.96
CA VAL A 25 -1.15 -1.96 -5.75
C VAL A 25 -2.22 -2.10 -6.83
N ASP A 26 -2.22 -3.21 -7.56
CA ASP A 26 -3.20 -3.47 -8.62
C ASP A 26 -4.62 -3.61 -8.04
N ALA A 27 -4.78 -4.20 -6.84
CA ALA A 27 -6.06 -4.25 -6.14
C ALA A 27 -6.57 -2.87 -5.70
N VAL A 28 -5.70 -1.97 -5.21
CA VAL A 28 -6.06 -0.58 -4.87
C VAL A 28 -6.44 0.21 -6.12
N LEU A 29 -5.74 0.00 -7.23
CA LEU A 29 -6.07 0.65 -8.50
C LEU A 29 -7.41 0.17 -9.06
N ALA A 30 -7.72 -1.13 -8.92
CA ALA A 30 -9.02 -1.68 -9.31
C ALA A 30 -10.14 -1.21 -8.38
N ASN A 31 -9.88 -1.12 -7.08
CA ASN A 31 -10.83 -0.64 -6.09
C ASN A 31 -10.13 0.18 -4.99
N PRO A 32 -10.20 1.53 -5.04
CA PRO A 32 -9.53 2.41 -4.08
C PRO A 32 -10.08 2.31 -2.65
N ARG A 33 -11.22 1.64 -2.46
CA ARG A 33 -11.84 1.36 -1.15
C ARG A 33 -11.58 -0.08 -0.69
N THR A 34 -10.49 -0.69 -1.15
CA THR A 34 -10.01 -1.93 -0.56
C THR A 34 -9.71 -1.64 0.91
N GLY A 35 -10.42 -2.32 1.80
CA GLY A 35 -10.27 -2.16 3.24
C GLY A 35 -8.97 -2.83 3.75
N PRO A 36 -9.00 -3.45 4.94
CA PRO A 36 -7.86 -4.21 5.42
C PRO A 36 -7.53 -5.36 4.45
N PHE A 37 -6.28 -5.40 4.01
CA PHE A 37 -5.75 -6.41 3.12
C PHE A 37 -4.70 -7.24 3.86
N GLU A 38 -4.85 -8.56 3.82
CA GLU A 38 -3.85 -9.48 4.37
C GLU A 38 -2.67 -9.62 3.41
N LEU A 39 -1.51 -9.21 3.88
CA LEU A 39 -0.20 -9.56 3.34
C LEU A 39 0.23 -10.95 3.84
N ALA A 40 1.33 -11.47 3.27
CA ALA A 40 1.96 -12.67 3.80
C ALA A 40 2.29 -12.55 5.29
N SER A 41 2.45 -13.70 5.95
CA SER A 41 2.86 -13.83 7.35
C SER A 41 1.88 -13.23 8.39
N GLY A 42 0.60 -13.04 8.02
CA GLY A 42 -0.45 -12.56 8.94
C GLY A 42 -0.40 -11.05 9.20
N TRP A 43 0.21 -10.29 8.29
CA TRP A 43 0.23 -8.84 8.37
C TRP A 43 -0.99 -8.26 7.67
N ILE A 44 -1.69 -7.34 8.32
CA ILE A 44 -2.83 -6.62 7.74
C ILE A 44 -2.42 -5.18 7.46
N VAL A 45 -2.67 -4.71 6.24
CA VAL A 45 -2.54 -3.29 5.86
C VAL A 45 -3.91 -2.72 5.54
N ASP A 46 -4.28 -1.64 6.21
CA ASP A 46 -5.43 -0.84 5.79
C ASP A 46 -5.03 0.06 4.62
N LEU A 47 -5.38 -0.38 3.41
CA LEU A 47 -5.03 0.31 2.17
C LEU A 47 -5.79 1.64 2.04
N THR A 48 -7.03 1.67 2.50
CA THR A 48 -7.85 2.89 2.49
C THR A 48 -7.27 3.94 3.44
N ALA A 49 -6.89 3.54 4.65
CA ALA A 49 -6.26 4.44 5.61
C ALA A 49 -4.89 4.91 5.12
N THR A 50 -4.10 4.01 4.53
CA THR A 50 -2.78 4.32 3.95
C THR A 50 -2.88 5.36 2.84
N VAL A 51 -3.76 5.12 1.86
CA VAL A 51 -3.96 6.05 0.73
C VAL A 51 -4.49 7.40 1.22
N ARG A 52 -5.34 7.42 2.25
CA ARG A 52 -5.84 8.67 2.86
C ARG A 52 -4.77 9.42 3.64
N ALA A 53 -3.87 8.71 4.32
CA ALA A 53 -2.76 9.30 5.05
C ALA A 53 -1.72 9.92 4.09
N ASP A 54 -1.55 9.32 2.91
CA ASP A 54 -0.65 9.83 1.89
C ASP A 54 -1.34 10.89 0.99
N ARG A 55 -0.97 12.16 1.21
CA ARG A 55 -1.49 13.30 0.43
C ARG A 55 -1.20 13.17 -1.06
N HIS A 56 -0.08 12.57 -1.44
CA HIS A 56 0.31 12.40 -2.84
C HIS A 56 -0.54 11.32 -3.52
N ALA A 57 -0.68 10.14 -2.91
CA ALA A 57 -1.54 9.08 -3.43
C ALA A 57 -3.01 9.52 -3.53
N SER A 58 -3.52 10.19 -2.49
CA SER A 58 -4.87 10.76 -2.51
C SER A 58 -5.08 11.79 -3.62
N ALA A 59 -4.09 12.66 -3.90
CA ALA A 59 -4.20 13.65 -4.97
C ALA A 59 -4.18 12.98 -6.35
N VAL A 60 -3.26 12.05 -6.58
CA VAL A 60 -3.10 11.36 -7.87
C VAL A 60 -4.29 10.46 -8.19
N LEU A 61 -4.94 9.85 -7.18
CA LEU A 61 -6.16 9.06 -7.38
C LEU A 61 -7.38 9.94 -7.70
N LYS A 62 -7.46 11.13 -7.11
CA LYS A 62 -8.52 12.11 -7.40
C LYS A 62 -8.36 12.77 -8.77
N GLU A 63 -7.13 12.82 -9.28
CA GLU A 63 -6.82 13.40 -10.58
C GLU A 63 -7.35 12.48 -11.72
N PRO A 64 -8.37 12.90 -12.49
CA PRO A 64 -8.89 12.10 -13.59
C PRO A 64 -7.91 12.04 -14.77
N THR A 65 -7.04 13.06 -14.93
CA THR A 65 -6.06 13.14 -16.02
C THR A 65 -4.79 12.33 -15.75
N ALA A 66 -4.60 11.83 -14.53
CA ALA A 66 -3.40 11.08 -14.15
C ALA A 66 -3.33 9.74 -14.88
N LYS A 67 -2.19 9.48 -15.52
CA LYS A 67 -1.91 8.22 -16.22
C LYS A 67 -1.94 7.05 -15.24
N ALA A 68 -2.38 5.88 -15.70
CA ALA A 68 -2.42 4.66 -14.90
C ALA A 68 -1.05 4.33 -14.27
N GLY A 69 0.05 4.55 -14.99
CA GLY A 69 1.40 4.37 -14.45
C GLY A 69 1.74 5.32 -13.30
N SER A 70 1.30 6.58 -13.36
CA SER A 70 1.50 7.56 -12.28
C SER A 70 0.66 7.21 -11.05
N LYS A 71 -0.59 6.78 -11.24
CA LYS A 71 -1.45 6.27 -10.14
C LYS A 71 -0.80 5.08 -9.46
N ARG A 72 -0.27 4.13 -10.24
CA ARG A 72 0.44 2.95 -9.73
C ARG A 72 1.67 3.32 -8.91
N ALA A 73 2.50 4.23 -9.40
CA ALA A 73 3.71 4.66 -8.69
C ALA A 73 3.36 5.34 -7.35
N ALA A 74 2.39 6.25 -7.34
CA ALA A 74 1.95 6.94 -6.13
C ALA A 74 1.38 5.97 -5.08
N VAL A 75 0.53 5.04 -5.51
CA VAL A 75 -0.04 4.00 -4.64
C VAL A 75 1.06 3.05 -4.12
N LYS A 76 2.00 2.63 -4.98
CA LYS A 76 3.14 1.80 -4.56
C LYS A 76 3.98 2.49 -3.50
N SER A 77 4.30 3.78 -3.67
CA SER A 77 5.03 4.56 -2.67
C SER A 77 4.28 4.66 -1.34
N ALA A 78 2.97 4.92 -1.37
CA ALA A 78 2.15 4.97 -0.16
C ALA A 78 2.10 3.62 0.57
N ILE A 79 1.93 2.52 -0.17
CA ILE A 79 1.94 1.16 0.41
C ILE A 79 3.30 0.83 1.02
N LEU A 80 4.40 1.20 0.37
CA LEU A 80 5.75 0.97 0.89
C LEU A 80 6.00 1.70 2.23
N LEU A 81 5.37 2.86 2.41
CA LEU A 81 5.41 3.65 3.65
C LEU A 81 4.32 3.24 4.67
N ALA A 82 3.41 2.34 4.30
CA ALA A 82 2.36 1.89 5.19
C ALA A 82 2.96 1.09 6.35
N HIS A 83 2.33 1.23 7.52
CA HIS A 83 2.64 0.46 8.71
C HIS A 83 1.62 -0.68 8.88
N PRO A 84 1.91 -1.89 8.38
CA PRO A 84 1.11 -3.07 8.65
C PRO A 84 0.98 -3.34 10.14
N VAL A 85 -0.20 -3.82 10.52
CA VAL A 85 -0.52 -4.31 11.86
C VAL A 85 -0.55 -5.83 11.80
N LYS A 86 0.10 -6.50 12.75
CA LYS A 86 0.05 -7.95 12.84
C LYS A 86 -1.32 -8.36 13.42
N ALA A 87 -2.03 -9.23 12.72
CA ALA A 87 -3.28 -9.83 13.21
C ALA A 87 -3.02 -10.78 14.38
#